data_AF-A0A0C3FB10-F1
#
_entry.id   AF-A0A0C3FB10-F1
#
_cell.length_a   1.000
_cell.length_b   1.000
_cell.length_c   1.000
_cell.angle_alpha   90.00
_cell.angle_beta   90.00
_cell.angle_gamma   90.00
#
_symmetry.space_group_name_H-M   'P 1'
#
loop_
_entity.id
_entity.type
_entity.pdbx_description
1 polymer ?
#
loop_
_entity_poly.entity_id
_entity_poly.type
_entity_poly.pdbx_seq_one_letter_code
_entity_poly.pdbx_strand_id
1 'polypeptide(L)'
;MAPLAKDHFPDVVWELIDDDDDNLNEPKEVWGHKAIIYARAPPSFQAHYFSFGPAPIGTLRPRLCKRHPQRPVHPLPLPRPRLPRSLPFHLHVPCRFSFPSTNTTATSPGTILRLPTLFSNELEYLYTGKGFGAAFEFLFDTSESREEGDAEENRIEKLRKDLVFIWRSRLYSVIRIALTGNFSLANHESATAIFSSHQFILVSCSPYFYSQLITYPSKPTFDGPLTLTLPSPPFTPASLHFTLGYIYTGTLVFSHRGYDLNAAFHIMRSSIYLALNALYNEI
;
A
#
# COMPACT_ATOMS: atom_id res chain seq x y z
N MET A 1 -6.31 22.05 -7.11
CA MET A 1 -5.04 21.95 -7.85
C MET A 1 -4.20 20.88 -7.17
N ALA A 2 -4.45 19.61 -7.49
CA ALA A 2 -3.64 18.53 -6.94
C ALA A 2 -2.28 18.54 -7.64
N PRO A 3 -1.13 18.52 -6.93
CA PRO A 3 0.13 18.16 -7.55
C PRO A 3 -0.05 16.78 -8.17
N LEU A 4 0.26 16.65 -9.45
CA LEU A 4 -0.10 15.49 -10.26
C LEU A 4 0.56 14.25 -9.66
N ALA A 5 -0.15 13.13 -9.59
CA ALA A 5 0.41 11.86 -9.11
C ALA A 5 1.71 11.47 -9.86
N LYS A 6 1.86 11.96 -11.10
CA LYS A 6 3.08 11.93 -11.93
C LYS A 6 4.35 12.37 -11.19
N ASP A 7 4.26 13.39 -10.35
CA ASP A 7 5.42 14.02 -9.71
C ASP A 7 5.79 13.36 -8.35
N HIS A 8 4.91 12.53 -7.79
CA HIS A 8 4.97 12.06 -6.40
C HIS A 8 5.25 10.55 -6.27
N PHE A 9 6.17 9.99 -7.06
CA PHE A 9 6.53 8.55 -7.07
C PHE A 9 5.40 7.60 -7.50
N PRO A 10 4.80 7.81 -8.68
CA PRO A 10 3.82 6.88 -9.25
C PRO A 10 4.46 5.53 -9.60
N ASP A 11 3.71 4.45 -9.48
CA ASP A 11 4.17 3.09 -9.77
C ASP A 11 3.32 2.37 -10.86
N VAL A 12 2.35 3.09 -11.44
CA VAL A 12 1.51 2.65 -12.56
C VAL A 12 1.08 3.86 -13.40
N VAL A 13 0.96 3.64 -14.71
CA VAL A 13 0.54 4.61 -15.72
C VAL A 13 -0.45 3.93 -16.65
N TRP A 14 -1.46 4.67 -17.09
CA TRP A 14 -2.43 4.25 -18.09
C TRP A 14 -2.54 5.29 -19.21
N GLU A 15 -2.94 4.86 -20.40
CA GLU A 15 -3.11 5.73 -21.57
C GLU A 15 -4.60 5.81 -21.94
N LEU A 16 -5.17 7.01 -21.89
CA LEU A 16 -6.51 7.25 -22.41
C LEU A 16 -6.44 7.45 -23.92
N ILE A 17 -7.32 6.77 -24.65
CA ILE A 17 -7.57 7.00 -26.07
C ILE A 17 -8.93 7.69 -26.15
N ASP A 18 -8.97 8.88 -26.77
CA ASP A 18 -10.23 9.50 -27.19
C ASP A 18 -10.60 8.92 -28.56
N ASP A 19 -11.76 8.28 -28.68
CA ASP A 19 -12.23 7.69 -29.94
C ASP A 19 -12.63 8.76 -30.99
N ASP A 20 -12.67 10.04 -30.61
CA ASP A 20 -13.13 11.18 -31.43
C ASP A 20 -12.01 12.09 -31.99
N ASP A 21 -10.72 11.87 -31.67
CA ASP A 21 -9.61 12.72 -32.15
C ASP A 21 -8.67 11.99 -33.12
N ASP A 22 -8.96 12.11 -34.42
CA ASP A 22 -8.12 11.66 -35.55
C ASP A 22 -6.78 12.46 -35.67
N ASN A 23 -6.50 13.39 -34.75
CA ASN A 23 -5.22 14.09 -34.70
C ASN A 23 -4.12 13.24 -34.06
N LEU A 24 -2.88 13.48 -34.50
CA LEU A 24 -1.63 12.94 -33.97
C LEU A 24 -1.27 13.51 -32.58
N ASN A 25 -2.25 13.77 -31.73
CA ASN A 25 -2.06 14.24 -30.36
C ASN A 25 -1.62 13.07 -29.47
N GLU A 26 -0.66 13.32 -28.58
CA GLU A 26 -0.12 12.28 -27.68
C GLU A 26 -1.22 11.68 -26.78
N PRO A 27 -1.23 10.35 -26.53
CA PRO A 27 -2.23 9.72 -25.69
C PRO A 27 -2.21 10.32 -24.29
N LYS A 28 -3.39 10.63 -23.74
CA LYS A 28 -3.50 11.30 -22.44
C LYS A 28 -3.13 10.32 -21.32
N GLU A 29 -1.91 10.47 -20.79
CA GLU A 29 -1.44 9.64 -19.67
C GLU A 29 -2.13 9.96 -18.35
N VAL A 30 -2.51 8.93 -17.60
CA VAL A 30 -2.99 9.03 -16.22
C VAL A 30 -2.06 8.24 -15.31
N TRP A 31 -1.62 8.85 -14.21
CA TRP A 31 -0.58 8.33 -13.32
C TRP A 31 -1.18 7.96 -11.96
N GLY A 32 -0.70 6.90 -11.31
CA GLY A 32 -1.25 6.44 -10.05
C GLY A 32 -0.34 5.54 -9.20
N HIS A 33 -0.95 5.00 -8.14
CA HIS A 33 -0.29 4.28 -7.05
C HIS A 33 -1.05 2.99 -6.74
N LYS A 34 -0.41 1.83 -6.94
CA LYS A 34 -1.00 0.49 -6.71
C LYS A 34 -1.56 0.33 -5.31
N ALA A 35 -0.88 0.86 -4.28
CA ALA A 35 -1.33 0.83 -2.90
C ALA A 35 -2.78 1.33 -2.71
N ILE A 36 -3.13 2.45 -3.36
CA ILE A 36 -4.47 3.05 -3.28
C ILE A 36 -5.51 2.16 -3.96
N ILE A 37 -5.22 1.67 -5.15
CA ILE A 37 -6.15 0.84 -5.92
C ILE A 37 -6.38 -0.52 -5.26
N TYR A 38 -5.33 -1.17 -4.76
CA TYR A 38 -5.48 -2.46 -4.07
C TYR A 38 -6.27 -2.37 -2.76
N ALA A 39 -6.20 -1.23 -2.06
CA ALA A 39 -6.96 -1.03 -0.84
C ALA A 39 -8.41 -0.59 -1.10
N ARG A 40 -8.65 0.25 -2.11
CA ARG A 40 -9.93 0.97 -2.28
C ARG A 40 -10.77 0.55 -3.48
N ALA A 41 -10.15 0.00 -4.53
CA ALA A 41 -10.89 -0.36 -5.74
C ALA A 41 -11.50 -1.77 -5.63
N PRO A 42 -12.71 -2.00 -6.15
CA PRO A 42 -13.35 -3.32 -6.13
C PRO A 42 -12.47 -4.42 -6.78
N PRO A 43 -12.63 -5.71 -6.42
CA PRO A 43 -11.88 -6.81 -7.04
C PRO A 43 -12.03 -6.89 -8.57
N SER A 44 -13.19 -6.48 -9.11
CA SER A 44 -13.44 -6.37 -10.55
C SER A 44 -12.56 -5.28 -11.20
N PHE A 45 -12.40 -4.13 -10.53
CA PHE A 45 -11.49 -3.08 -10.95
C PHE A 45 -10.03 -3.57 -10.84
N GLN A 46 -9.62 -4.15 -9.72
CA GLN A 46 -8.27 -4.70 -9.59
C GLN A 46 -7.97 -5.75 -10.68
N ALA A 47 -8.93 -6.60 -11.01
CA ALA A 47 -8.80 -7.53 -12.13
C ALA A 47 -8.70 -6.79 -13.47
N HIS A 48 -9.56 -5.82 -13.77
CA HIS A 48 -9.54 -5.10 -15.05
C HIS A 48 -8.25 -4.28 -15.26
N TYR A 49 -7.76 -3.63 -14.21
CA TYR A 49 -6.66 -2.66 -14.27
C TYR A 49 -5.27 -3.22 -13.90
N PHE A 50 -5.21 -4.41 -13.27
CA PHE A 50 -3.95 -5.12 -12.97
C PHE A 50 -3.86 -6.54 -13.55
N SER A 51 -4.84 -6.99 -14.34
CA SER A 51 -4.62 -8.16 -15.20
C SER A 51 -3.63 -7.78 -16.30
N PHE A 52 -2.35 -8.06 -16.04
CA PHE A 52 -1.38 -8.30 -17.10
C PHE A 52 -2.02 -9.28 -18.07
N GLY A 53 -2.26 -8.84 -19.31
CA GLY A 53 -2.92 -9.66 -20.32
C GLY A 53 -2.21 -11.01 -20.47
N PRO A 54 -2.93 -12.09 -20.82
CA PRO A 54 -2.30 -13.37 -21.11
C PRO A 54 -1.18 -13.14 -22.12
N ALA A 55 0.01 -13.68 -21.83
CA ALA A 55 1.22 -13.41 -22.60
C ALA A 55 0.95 -13.56 -24.11
N PRO A 56 1.46 -12.64 -24.96
CA PRO A 56 1.05 -12.54 -26.34
C PRO A 56 1.17 -13.89 -27.04
N ILE A 57 0.06 -14.34 -27.63
CA ILE A 57 -0.05 -15.63 -28.33
C ILE A 57 0.81 -15.54 -29.60
N GLY A 58 2.10 -15.85 -29.43
CA GLY A 58 3.16 -15.55 -30.39
C GLY A 58 4.27 -16.59 -30.38
N THR A 59 4.01 -17.73 -31.01
CA THR A 59 5.01 -18.72 -31.46
C THR A 59 5.78 -19.53 -30.40
N LEU A 60 5.09 -20.42 -29.68
CA LEU A 60 5.73 -21.63 -29.14
C LEU A 60 5.35 -22.87 -29.96
N ARG A 61 6.26 -23.28 -30.85
CA ARG A 61 6.25 -24.63 -31.45
C ARG A 61 6.23 -25.67 -30.31
N PRO A 62 5.45 -26.77 -30.41
CA PRO A 62 5.45 -27.80 -29.37
C PRO A 62 6.83 -28.46 -29.26
N ARG A 63 7.59 -28.13 -28.22
CA ARG A 63 8.78 -28.91 -27.86
C ARG A 63 8.30 -30.23 -27.25
N LEU A 64 8.43 -31.29 -28.05
CA LEU A 64 8.09 -32.65 -27.70
C LEU A 64 8.93 -33.14 -26.50
N CYS A 65 8.41 -32.97 -25.28
CA CYS A 65 8.99 -33.62 -24.10
C CYS A 65 8.81 -35.14 -24.21
N LYS A 66 9.91 -35.83 -24.54
CA LYS A 66 9.98 -37.29 -24.63
C LYS A 66 9.51 -37.92 -23.31
N ARG A 67 8.34 -38.58 -23.32
CA ARG A 67 7.96 -39.54 -22.28
C ARG A 67 8.73 -40.83 -22.51
N HIS A 68 9.56 -41.23 -21.56
CA HIS A 68 10.16 -42.56 -21.52
C HIS A 68 9.10 -43.56 -21.00
N PRO A 69 8.87 -44.73 -21.63
CA PRO A 69 7.87 -45.68 -21.17
C PRO A 69 8.48 -46.73 -20.23
N GLN A 70 7.82 -46.98 -19.09
CA GLN A 70 7.94 -48.22 -18.30
C GLN A 70 6.55 -48.68 -17.84
N ARG A 71 6.39 -50.00 -17.71
CA ARG A 71 5.09 -50.72 -17.68
C ARG A 71 4.40 -50.77 -16.31
N PRO A 72 3.08 -51.06 -16.26
CA PRO A 72 2.34 -51.28 -15.01
C PRO A 72 2.39 -52.73 -14.51
N VAL A 73 2.29 -52.95 -13.19
CA VAL A 73 2.03 -54.26 -12.54
C VAL A 73 1.13 -54.06 -11.30
N HIS A 74 0.33 -55.09 -10.97
CA HIS A 74 -0.80 -55.10 -10.01
C HIS A 74 -0.42 -55.45 -8.53
N PRO A 75 -1.36 -55.44 -7.53
CA PRO A 75 -1.05 -55.23 -6.09
C PRO A 75 -1.25 -56.42 -5.10
N LEU A 76 -1.22 -56.14 -3.77
CA LEU A 76 -1.43 -56.96 -2.53
C LEU A 76 -0.16 -57.60 -1.88
N PRO A 77 -0.14 -57.98 -0.56
CA PRO A 77 -0.61 -57.26 0.66
C PRO A 77 0.33 -57.35 1.92
N LEU A 78 0.04 -56.53 2.97
CA LEU A 78 0.23 -56.66 4.48
C LEU A 78 1.32 -57.58 5.11
N PRO A 79 1.95 -57.23 6.29
CA PRO A 79 1.25 -56.89 7.55
C PRO A 79 1.89 -55.85 8.54
N ARG A 80 1.19 -55.60 9.67
CA ARG A 80 1.53 -54.68 10.81
C ARG A 80 2.28 -55.37 11.97
N PRO A 81 2.96 -54.59 12.85
CA PRO A 81 2.48 -54.34 14.24
C PRO A 81 2.43 -52.82 14.59
N ARG A 82 1.42 -52.25 15.30
CA ARG A 82 1.19 -52.14 16.78
C ARG A 82 2.35 -51.48 17.56
N LEU A 83 2.21 -50.53 18.52
CA LEU A 83 1.20 -49.59 19.13
C LEU A 83 2.05 -48.52 19.95
N PRO A 84 1.58 -47.59 20.84
CA PRO A 84 0.33 -46.82 21.04
C PRO A 84 0.52 -45.28 20.84
N ARG A 85 -0.43 -44.46 20.34
CA ARG A 85 -1.62 -43.82 20.95
C ARG A 85 -1.42 -42.94 22.21
N SER A 86 -1.35 -41.62 22.02
CA SER A 86 -1.95 -40.59 22.89
C SER A 86 -2.40 -39.37 22.07
N LEU A 87 -3.47 -38.70 22.53
CA LEU A 87 -4.13 -37.50 21.98
C LEU A 87 -4.69 -36.73 23.21
N PRO A 88 -4.76 -35.38 23.22
CA PRO A 88 -5.86 -34.69 22.53
C PRO A 88 -5.54 -33.33 21.85
N PHE A 89 -6.34 -33.05 20.83
CA PHE A 89 -6.83 -31.76 20.32
C PHE A 89 -6.09 -30.44 20.67
N HIS A 90 -5.61 -29.77 19.63
CA HIS A 90 -5.83 -28.34 19.47
C HIS A 90 -6.16 -28.03 18.01
N LEU A 91 -7.26 -27.32 17.74
CA LEU A 91 -7.46 -26.72 16.42
C LEU A 91 -6.43 -25.61 16.24
N HIS A 92 -5.75 -25.58 15.09
CA HIS A 92 -5.22 -24.34 14.54
C HIS A 92 -5.19 -24.39 13.01
N VAL A 93 -5.84 -23.40 12.39
CA VAL A 93 -6.00 -23.29 10.94
C VAL A 93 -4.68 -22.80 10.32
N PRO A 94 -4.11 -23.47 9.32
CA PRO A 94 -2.97 -22.96 8.57
C PRO A 94 -3.45 -22.18 7.34
N CYS A 95 -4.01 -20.98 7.54
CA CYS A 95 -4.24 -20.04 6.45
C CYS A 95 -2.89 -19.48 5.96
N ARG A 96 -2.21 -20.24 5.10
CA ARG A 96 -1.09 -19.75 4.31
C ARG A 96 -1.61 -18.82 3.22
N PHE A 97 -1.69 -17.52 3.53
CA PHE A 97 -1.67 -16.52 2.48
C PHE A 97 -0.23 -16.40 1.94
N SER A 98 0.07 -17.22 0.93
CA SER A 98 1.27 -17.04 0.12
C SER A 98 1.08 -15.81 -0.77
N PHE A 99 1.58 -14.67 -0.31
CA PHE A 99 1.74 -13.50 -1.17
C PHE A 99 2.71 -13.84 -2.32
N PRO A 100 2.44 -13.42 -3.57
CA PRO A 100 3.43 -13.51 -4.62
C PRO A 100 4.56 -12.52 -4.31
N SER A 101 5.73 -13.04 -3.91
CA SER A 101 6.96 -12.25 -3.78
C SER A 101 7.38 -11.74 -5.15
N THR A 102 6.99 -10.51 -5.49
CA THR A 102 7.51 -9.79 -6.65
C THR A 102 8.80 -9.10 -6.28
N ASN A 103 9.93 -9.62 -6.78
CA ASN A 103 11.22 -8.95 -6.67
C ASN A 103 11.18 -7.62 -7.44
N THR A 104 11.27 -6.51 -6.73
CA THR A 104 11.18 -5.15 -7.29
C THR A 104 12.50 -4.72 -7.95
N THR A 105 12.85 -5.36 -9.07
CA THR A 105 13.99 -4.96 -9.93
C THR A 105 13.64 -5.09 -11.41
N ALA A 106 12.76 -4.22 -11.91
CA ALA A 106 12.68 -3.84 -13.33
C ALA A 106 11.81 -2.59 -13.48
N THR A 107 12.44 -1.47 -13.86
CA THR A 107 11.73 -0.30 -14.38
C THR A 107 11.26 -0.61 -15.80
N SER A 108 10.11 -1.26 -15.92
CA SER A 108 9.43 -1.53 -17.18
C SER A 108 8.23 -0.57 -17.32
N PRO A 109 8.32 0.50 -18.13
CA PRO A 109 7.17 1.37 -18.37
C PRO A 109 6.14 0.68 -19.28
N GLY A 110 4.86 1.03 -19.10
CA GLY A 110 3.79 0.74 -20.07
C GLY A 110 3.19 -0.67 -20.02
N THR A 111 2.09 -0.84 -19.29
CA THR A 111 1.03 -1.76 -19.71
C THR A 111 -0.12 -0.91 -20.21
N ILE A 112 -0.24 -0.78 -21.52
CA ILE A 112 -1.24 0.05 -22.18
C ILE A 112 -2.61 -0.60 -22.02
N LEU A 113 -3.44 -0.05 -21.13
CA LEU A 113 -4.86 -0.40 -21.01
C LEU A 113 -5.69 0.73 -21.59
N ARG A 114 -6.52 0.40 -22.59
CA ARG A 114 -7.46 1.34 -23.22
C ARG A 114 -8.60 1.65 -22.27
N LEU A 115 -8.76 2.91 -21.89
CA LEU A 115 -9.66 3.28 -20.79
C LEU A 115 -10.56 4.47 -21.13
N PRO A 116 -11.85 4.43 -20.73
CA PRO A 116 -12.79 5.53 -20.97
C PRO A 116 -12.38 6.81 -20.23
N THR A 117 -12.84 7.95 -20.74
CA THR A 117 -12.65 9.28 -20.14
C THR A 117 -13.17 9.42 -18.70
N LEU A 118 -14.05 8.52 -18.25
CA LEU A 118 -14.54 8.46 -16.87
C LEU A 118 -13.48 7.97 -15.85
N PHE A 119 -12.43 7.28 -16.29
CA PHE A 119 -11.41 6.68 -15.42
C PHE A 119 -10.72 7.71 -14.49
N SER A 120 -10.50 8.93 -14.97
CA SER A 120 -9.93 10.01 -14.15
C SER A 120 -10.81 10.37 -12.95
N ASN A 121 -12.14 10.31 -13.10
CA ASN A 121 -13.11 10.59 -12.04
C ASN A 121 -13.19 9.42 -11.03
N GLU A 122 -13.06 8.17 -11.51
CA GLU A 122 -12.95 6.98 -10.65
C GLU A 122 -11.68 7.06 -9.79
N LEU A 123 -10.54 7.47 -10.38
CA LEU A 123 -9.30 7.68 -9.63
C LEU A 123 -9.42 8.85 -8.64
N GLU A 124 -10.02 9.99 -9.01
CA GLU A 124 -10.25 11.10 -8.06
C GLU A 124 -10.99 10.61 -6.80
N TYR A 125 -12.03 9.80 -6.98
CA TYR A 125 -12.76 9.17 -5.88
C TYR A 125 -11.87 8.21 -5.06
N LEU A 126 -11.04 7.40 -5.72
CA LEU A 126 -10.09 6.49 -5.06
C LEU A 126 -8.99 7.24 -4.28
N TYR A 127 -8.62 8.47 -4.64
CA TYR A 127 -7.65 9.27 -3.88
C TYR A 127 -8.27 10.13 -2.77
N THR A 128 -9.46 10.69 -3.00
CA THR A 128 -10.00 11.78 -2.16
C THR A 128 -11.26 11.41 -1.37
N GLY A 129 -11.97 10.37 -1.78
CA GLY A 129 -13.33 10.07 -1.32
C GLY A 129 -14.41 11.01 -1.88
N LYS A 130 -14.04 11.97 -2.75
CA LYS A 130 -14.90 13.04 -3.27
C LYS A 130 -15.13 12.91 -4.78
N GLY A 131 -15.87 13.86 -5.36
CA GLY A 131 -16.18 13.94 -6.80
C GLY A 131 -17.47 13.22 -7.18
N PHE A 132 -17.58 12.76 -8.43
CA PHE A 132 -18.72 11.95 -8.91
C PHE A 132 -18.86 10.58 -8.21
N GLY A 133 -17.97 10.27 -7.26
CA GLY A 133 -17.96 9.07 -6.42
C GLY A 133 -19.31 8.66 -5.85
N ALA A 134 -20.22 9.58 -5.50
CA ALA A 134 -21.56 9.24 -5.02
C ALA A 134 -22.43 8.48 -6.07
N ALA A 135 -22.21 8.71 -7.37
CA ALA A 135 -22.85 7.96 -8.45
C ALA A 135 -22.17 6.60 -8.70
N PHE A 136 -20.87 6.50 -8.43
CA PHE A 136 -20.11 5.24 -8.50
C PHE A 136 -20.31 4.37 -7.25
N GLU A 137 -20.55 4.96 -6.08
CA GLU A 137 -20.91 4.27 -4.83
C GLU A 137 -22.22 3.50 -5.01
N PHE A 138 -23.19 4.04 -5.76
CA PHE A 138 -24.38 3.28 -6.20
C PHE A 138 -24.06 2.09 -7.12
N LEU A 139 -22.99 2.15 -7.94
CA LEU A 139 -22.56 1.04 -8.79
C LEU A 139 -21.76 -0.04 -8.02
N PHE A 140 -21.19 0.31 -6.86
CA PHE A 140 -20.26 -0.54 -6.12
C PHE A 140 -20.76 -1.01 -4.74
N ASP A 141 -21.72 -0.32 -4.14
CA ASP A 141 -22.29 -0.65 -2.84
C ASP A 141 -23.76 -1.05 -2.99
N THR A 142 -24.05 -2.34 -2.85
CA THR A 142 -25.41 -2.91 -2.98
C THR A 142 -26.14 -2.93 -1.63
N SER A 143 -25.64 -2.19 -0.63
CA SER A 143 -26.07 -2.23 0.77
C SER A 143 -26.72 -0.91 1.22
N GLU A 144 -27.84 -1.04 1.91
CA GLU A 144 -28.86 -0.02 2.21
C GLU A 144 -28.46 1.22 3.04
N SER A 145 -29.44 2.15 3.10
CA SER A 145 -29.59 3.31 4.01
C SER A 145 -28.78 4.57 3.68
N ARG A 146 -29.48 5.57 3.11
CA ARG A 146 -28.94 6.90 2.75
C ARG A 146 -29.48 7.93 3.74
N GLU A 147 -28.70 8.29 4.76
CA GLU A 147 -28.84 9.59 5.43
C GLU A 147 -27.81 10.55 4.81
N GLU A 148 -28.31 11.59 4.14
CA GLU A 148 -27.54 12.34 3.14
C GLU A 148 -26.44 13.25 3.74
N GLY A 149 -26.49 13.50 5.06
CA GLY A 149 -25.42 14.15 5.82
C GLY A 149 -24.32 13.19 6.30
N ASP A 150 -24.67 11.96 6.66
CA ASP A 150 -23.74 10.94 7.20
C ASP A 150 -22.88 10.29 6.10
N ALA A 151 -23.39 10.25 4.86
CA ALA A 151 -22.72 9.62 3.73
C ALA A 151 -21.30 10.16 3.43
N GLU A 152 -21.05 11.47 3.56
CA GLU A 152 -19.72 12.04 3.31
C GLU A 152 -18.74 11.75 4.46
N GLU A 153 -19.20 11.81 5.70
CA GLU A 153 -18.36 11.48 6.86
C GLU A 153 -18.00 9.99 6.85
N ASN A 154 -18.96 9.11 6.54
CA ASN A 154 -18.73 7.69 6.31
C ASN A 154 -17.75 7.41 5.16
N ARG A 155 -17.81 8.14 4.05
CA ARG A 155 -16.82 8.02 2.95
C ARG A 155 -15.41 8.42 3.38
N ILE A 156 -15.28 9.52 4.12
CA ILE A 156 -13.99 9.98 4.67
C ILE A 156 -13.46 8.97 5.68
N GLU A 157 -14.32 8.42 6.54
CA GLU A 157 -13.93 7.43 7.54
C GLU A 157 -13.57 6.06 6.92
N LYS A 158 -14.25 5.66 5.83
CA LYS A 158 -13.86 4.52 4.98
C LYS A 158 -12.46 4.76 4.39
N LEU A 159 -12.22 5.93 3.79
CA LEU A 159 -10.89 6.32 3.29
C LEU A 159 -9.80 6.28 4.38
N ARG A 160 -10.07 6.78 5.59
CA ARG A 160 -9.11 6.68 6.72
C ARG A 160 -8.79 5.23 7.05
N LYS A 161 -9.81 4.36 7.16
CA LYS A 161 -9.63 2.91 7.40
C LYS A 161 -8.80 2.25 6.29
N ASP A 162 -9.04 2.60 5.03
CA ASP A 162 -8.28 2.10 3.88
C ASP A 162 -6.80 2.53 3.94
N LEU A 163 -6.52 3.81 4.25
CA LEU A 163 -5.15 4.33 4.38
C LEU A 163 -4.42 3.73 5.59
N VAL A 164 -5.11 3.52 6.72
CA VAL A 164 -4.59 2.77 7.88
C VAL A 164 -4.29 1.31 7.48
N PHE A 165 -5.14 0.69 6.67
CA PHE A 165 -4.91 -0.67 6.17
C PHE A 165 -3.65 -0.73 5.29
N ILE A 166 -3.47 0.18 4.33
CA ILE A 166 -2.24 0.29 3.51
C ILE A 166 -0.99 0.37 4.40
N TRP A 167 -1.00 1.26 5.39
CA TRP A 167 0.14 1.43 6.29
C TRP A 167 0.45 0.19 7.12
N ARG A 168 -0.57 -0.39 7.76
CA ARG A 168 -0.41 -1.52 8.70
C ARG A 168 -0.06 -2.83 7.98
N SER A 169 -0.61 -3.04 6.79
CA SER A 169 -0.29 -4.19 5.92
C SER A 169 1.07 -4.05 5.23
N ARG A 170 1.64 -2.83 5.16
CA ARG A 170 2.89 -2.50 4.46
C ARG A 170 2.80 -2.75 2.95
N LEU A 171 1.58 -2.69 2.40
CA LEU A 171 1.27 -3.03 1.01
C LEU A 171 1.87 -2.02 0.03
N TYR A 172 2.89 -2.44 -0.73
CA TYR A 172 3.76 -1.60 -1.57
C TYR A 172 4.61 -0.58 -0.78
N SER A 173 4.98 -0.86 0.48
CA SER A 173 5.88 0.03 1.24
C SER A 173 7.32 -0.07 0.72
N VAL A 174 7.76 0.92 -0.07
CA VAL A 174 9.12 0.98 -0.64
C VAL A 174 10.14 1.63 0.32
N ILE A 175 9.68 2.56 1.18
CA ILE A 175 10.53 3.36 2.06
C ILE A 175 10.43 2.91 3.52
N ARG A 176 11.56 2.97 4.22
CA ARG A 176 11.69 2.76 5.65
C ARG A 176 12.14 4.04 6.36
N ILE A 177 11.63 4.25 7.56
CA ILE A 177 12.08 5.29 8.48
C ILE A 177 12.75 4.57 9.65
N ALA A 178 14.03 4.79 9.83
CA ALA A 178 14.82 4.30 10.96
C ALA A 178 14.91 5.37 12.04
N LEU A 179 14.80 4.94 13.29
CA LEU A 179 15.00 5.76 14.47
C LEU A 179 16.01 5.04 15.37
N THR A 180 17.19 5.62 15.54
CA THR A 180 18.26 5.08 16.39
C THR A 180 18.34 5.89 17.68
N GLY A 181 18.28 5.23 18.84
CA GLY A 181 18.32 5.90 20.13
C GLY A 181 18.19 4.95 21.31
N ASN A 182 18.39 5.49 22.52
CA ASN A 182 18.15 4.73 23.74
C ASN A 182 16.67 4.85 24.16
N PHE A 183 15.82 3.94 23.69
CA PHE A 183 14.38 3.95 23.99
C PHE A 183 14.01 3.17 25.27
N SER A 184 14.98 2.44 25.85
CA SER A 184 14.80 1.64 27.05
C SER A 184 15.34 2.38 28.28
N LEU A 185 14.54 2.42 29.34
CA LEU A 185 14.98 2.93 30.65
C LEU A 185 15.85 1.92 31.42
N ALA A 186 15.76 0.63 31.10
CA ALA A 186 16.41 -0.46 31.83
C ALA A 186 17.75 -0.94 31.21
N ASN A 187 17.91 -0.82 29.89
CA ASN A 187 19.16 -1.16 29.18
C ASN A 187 19.65 0.09 28.45
N HIS A 188 20.95 0.40 28.55
CA HIS A 188 21.60 1.50 27.82
C HIS A 188 22.03 1.13 26.38
N GLU A 189 21.49 0.04 25.83
CA GLU A 189 21.80 -0.39 24.46
C GLU A 189 20.99 0.43 23.45
N SER A 190 21.69 1.03 22.48
CA SER A 190 21.06 1.78 21.40
C SER A 190 20.20 0.85 20.54
N ALA A 191 18.88 1.00 20.65
CA ALA A 191 17.92 0.28 19.83
C ALA A 191 17.68 1.04 18.51
N THR A 192 17.34 0.29 17.47
CA THR A 192 16.91 0.85 16.18
C THR A 192 15.49 0.41 15.90
N ALA A 193 14.55 1.36 15.91
CA ALA A 193 13.17 1.12 15.51
C ALA A 193 13.01 1.41 14.00
N ILE A 194 12.30 0.56 13.27
CA ILE A 194 12.13 0.67 11.81
C ILE A 194 10.64 0.65 11.46
N PHE A 195 10.20 1.68 10.74
CA PHE A 195 8.82 1.87 10.30
C PHE A 195 8.76 1.84 8.77
N SER A 196 7.91 0.97 8.20
CA SER A 196 7.57 1.00 6.77
C SER A 196 6.61 2.16 6.46
N SER A 197 6.77 2.80 5.30
CA SER A 197 5.88 3.84 4.80
C SER A 197 5.87 3.89 3.26
N HIS A 198 5.20 4.88 2.68
CA HIS A 198 5.04 5.09 1.23
C HIS A 198 5.54 6.49 0.85
N GLN A 199 6.38 6.58 -0.18
CA GLN A 199 7.01 7.85 -0.58
C GLN A 199 5.96 8.90 -0.96
N PHE A 200 4.98 8.52 -1.79
CA PHE A 200 3.93 9.41 -2.26
C PHE A 200 3.13 10.06 -1.12
N ILE A 201 2.82 9.31 -0.05
CA ILE A 201 2.10 9.81 1.13
C ILE A 201 2.99 10.77 1.92
N LEU A 202 4.22 10.36 2.25
CA LEU A 202 5.14 11.20 3.03
C LEU A 202 5.40 12.56 2.35
N VAL A 203 5.64 12.53 1.03
CA VAL A 203 5.93 13.71 0.20
C VAL A 203 4.70 14.62 0.05
N SER A 204 3.51 14.05 -0.14
CA SER A 204 2.28 14.83 -0.27
C SER A 204 1.84 15.49 1.05
N CYS A 205 2.18 14.90 2.19
CA CYS A 205 1.70 15.34 3.50
C CYS A 205 2.72 16.16 4.32
N SER A 206 4.02 16.14 3.99
CA SER A 206 5.06 16.84 4.76
C SER A 206 6.08 17.55 3.86
N PRO A 207 6.27 18.88 4.01
CA PRO A 207 7.31 19.63 3.32
C PRO A 207 8.73 19.11 3.59
N TYR A 208 8.98 18.57 4.79
CA TYR A 208 10.26 17.96 5.16
C TYR A 208 10.56 16.73 4.30
N PHE A 209 9.62 15.79 4.18
CA PHE A 209 9.82 14.59 3.36
C PHE A 209 9.84 14.91 1.86
N TYR A 210 9.07 15.90 1.40
CA TYR A 210 9.22 16.44 0.03
C TYR A 210 10.66 16.90 -0.22
N SER A 211 11.21 17.73 0.66
CA SER A 211 12.57 18.25 0.51
C SER A 211 13.63 17.16 0.56
N GLN A 212 13.46 16.16 1.44
CA GLN A 212 14.42 15.06 1.61
C GLN A 212 14.39 13.99 0.50
N LEU A 213 13.26 13.86 -0.21
CA LEU A 213 13.06 12.82 -1.23
C LEU A 213 13.08 13.34 -2.67
N ILE A 214 12.63 14.59 -2.90
CA ILE A 214 12.57 15.20 -4.24
C ILE A 214 13.66 16.27 -4.40
N THR A 215 13.75 17.24 -3.48
CA THR A 215 14.69 18.38 -3.65
C THR A 215 16.14 18.00 -3.41
N TYR A 216 16.40 17.18 -2.39
CA TYR A 216 17.74 16.75 -1.97
C TYR A 216 17.79 15.21 -1.82
N PRO A 217 17.61 14.46 -2.92
CA PRO A 217 17.42 13.01 -2.86
C PRO A 217 18.63 12.32 -2.24
N SER A 218 18.41 11.69 -1.08
CA SER A 218 19.40 10.84 -0.41
C SER A 218 19.82 9.70 -1.32
N LYS A 219 21.13 9.50 -1.53
CA LYS A 219 21.65 8.36 -2.32
C LYS A 219 21.16 7.04 -1.70
N PRO A 220 20.50 6.16 -2.47
CA PRO A 220 20.07 4.87 -1.95
C PRO A 220 21.28 4.03 -1.56
N THR A 221 21.22 3.39 -0.40
CA THR A 221 22.21 2.37 -0.01
C THR A 221 22.07 1.18 -0.96
N PHE A 222 23.18 0.72 -1.52
CA PHE A 222 23.26 -0.01 -2.80
C PHE A 222 22.57 -1.39 -2.87
N ASP A 223 21.91 -1.85 -1.81
CA ASP A 223 21.41 -3.23 -1.67
C ASP A 223 20.17 -3.37 -0.77
N GLY A 224 19.30 -2.34 -0.71
CA GLY A 224 18.10 -2.41 0.14
C GLY A 224 17.05 -1.31 -0.06
N PRO A 225 15.86 -1.44 0.57
CA PRO A 225 14.82 -0.41 0.53
C PRO A 225 15.32 0.91 1.11
N LEU A 226 14.95 2.02 0.46
CA LEU A 226 15.36 3.37 0.85
C LEU A 226 15.06 3.60 2.33
N THR A 227 16.09 3.89 3.13
CA THR A 227 15.96 4.06 4.57
C THR A 227 16.35 5.49 4.95
N LEU A 228 15.39 6.25 5.47
CA LEU A 228 15.62 7.58 6.05
C LEU A 228 15.83 7.46 7.55
N THR A 229 16.88 8.05 8.09
CA THR A 229 17.12 8.11 9.54
C THR A 229 16.57 9.42 10.09
N LEU A 230 15.68 9.36 11.08
CA LEU A 230 15.22 10.52 11.84
C LEU A 230 16.00 10.65 13.16
N PRO A 231 16.18 11.88 13.68
CA PRO A 231 16.89 12.10 14.93
C PRO A 231 16.04 11.74 16.17
N SER A 232 16.67 11.19 17.20
CA SER A 232 16.06 10.92 18.51
C SER A 232 16.84 11.68 19.59
N PRO A 233 16.29 12.73 20.23
CA PRO A 233 14.98 13.36 20.01
C PRO A 233 14.90 14.19 18.70
N PRO A 234 13.71 14.68 18.28
CA PRO A 234 12.43 14.70 18.98
C PRO A 234 11.63 13.40 18.86
N PHE A 235 11.97 12.51 17.93
CA PHE A 235 11.18 11.31 17.66
C PHE A 235 11.46 10.21 18.70
N THR A 236 10.40 9.54 19.15
CA THR A 236 10.44 8.26 19.87
C THR A 236 9.64 7.22 19.06
N PRO A 237 9.76 5.91 19.33
CA PRO A 237 8.94 4.92 18.64
C PRO A 237 7.42 5.16 18.80
N ALA A 238 7.00 5.71 19.94
CA ALA A 238 5.62 6.12 20.16
C ALA A 238 5.25 7.37 19.37
N SER A 239 6.01 8.47 19.47
CA SER A 239 5.65 9.72 18.78
C SER A 239 5.70 9.57 17.26
N LEU A 240 6.65 8.81 16.73
CA LEU A 240 6.74 8.51 15.31
C LEU A 240 5.57 7.64 14.84
N HIS A 241 5.08 6.70 15.66
CA HIS A 241 3.88 5.93 15.35
C HIS A 241 2.64 6.83 15.21
N PHE A 242 2.39 7.72 16.18
CA PHE A 242 1.26 8.64 16.12
C PHE A 242 1.39 9.69 15.00
N THR A 243 2.60 10.22 14.79
CA THR A 243 2.88 11.18 13.69
C THR A 243 2.67 10.54 12.32
N LEU A 244 3.09 9.29 12.12
CA LEU A 244 2.80 8.55 10.88
C LEU A 244 1.32 8.22 10.75
N GLY A 245 0.63 7.81 11.81
CA GLY A 245 -0.82 7.58 11.75
C GLY A 245 -1.60 8.83 11.35
N TYR A 246 -1.22 9.99 11.89
CA TYR A 246 -1.74 11.29 11.46
C TYR A 246 -1.49 11.56 9.97
N ILE A 247 -0.25 11.38 9.50
CA ILE A 247 0.11 11.59 8.08
C ILE A 247 -0.79 10.77 7.13
N TYR A 248 -1.26 9.58 7.53
CA TYR A 248 -2.12 8.73 6.71
C TYR A 248 -3.62 9.01 6.86
N THR A 249 -4.08 9.70 7.91
CA THR A 249 -5.52 9.80 8.24
C THR A 249 -6.04 11.21 8.47
N GLY A 250 -5.13 12.18 8.66
CA GLY A 250 -5.46 13.54 9.06
C GLY A 250 -5.95 13.66 10.51
N THR A 251 -5.79 12.62 11.35
CA THR A 251 -6.15 12.68 12.78
C THR A 251 -5.29 11.75 13.64
N LEU A 252 -5.12 12.09 14.92
CA LEU A 252 -4.53 11.22 15.94
C LEU A 252 -5.48 10.09 16.38
N VAL A 253 -6.79 10.18 16.11
CA VAL A 253 -7.81 9.18 16.50
C VAL A 253 -7.91 8.02 15.48
N PHE A 254 -6.77 7.52 14.99
CA PHE A 254 -6.71 6.41 14.03
C PHE A 254 -6.63 5.01 14.68
N SER A 255 -6.55 4.91 16.00
CA SER A 255 -6.43 3.63 16.71
C SER A 255 -6.95 3.68 18.15
N HIS A 256 -7.28 2.52 18.72
CA HIS A 256 -7.65 2.39 20.14
C HIS A 256 -6.48 2.59 21.12
N ARG A 257 -5.26 2.92 20.66
CA ARG A 257 -4.13 3.26 21.53
C ARG A 257 -4.12 4.76 21.77
N GLY A 258 -4.27 5.17 23.03
CA GLY A 258 -3.94 6.53 23.44
C GLY A 258 -2.43 6.75 23.57
N TYR A 259 -2.04 8.00 23.78
CA TYR A 259 -0.69 8.44 24.12
C TYR A 259 -0.69 9.15 25.48
N ASP A 260 0.42 9.12 26.20
CA ASP A 260 0.60 9.84 27.44
C ASP A 260 1.09 11.29 27.18
N LEU A 261 1.12 12.11 28.23
CA LEU A 261 1.58 13.51 28.14
C LEU A 261 3.03 13.62 27.62
N ASN A 262 3.89 12.64 27.95
CA ASN A 262 5.26 12.61 27.46
C ASN A 262 5.30 12.36 25.94
N ALA A 263 4.57 11.36 25.45
CA ALA A 263 4.41 11.13 24.02
C ALA A 263 3.76 12.33 23.31
N ALA A 264 2.78 12.99 23.91
CA ALA A 264 2.17 14.22 23.37
C ALA A 264 3.23 15.32 23.10
N PHE A 265 4.09 15.63 24.08
CA PHE A 265 5.18 16.59 23.87
C PHE A 265 6.17 16.15 22.78
N HIS A 266 6.45 14.84 22.66
CA HIS A 266 7.28 14.31 21.59
C HIS A 266 6.59 14.39 20.21
N ILE A 267 5.27 14.17 20.11
CA ILE A 267 4.48 14.36 18.88
C ILE A 267 4.48 15.85 18.49
N MET A 268 4.28 16.76 19.44
CA MET A 268 4.30 18.22 19.22
C MET A 268 5.67 18.70 18.72
N ARG A 269 6.78 18.15 19.24
CA ARG A 269 8.12 18.45 18.71
C ARG A 269 8.36 17.80 17.33
N SER A 270 7.77 16.63 17.08
CA SER A 270 7.83 15.93 15.79
C SER A 270 7.05 16.68 14.70
N SER A 271 5.91 17.29 15.04
CA SER A 271 5.10 18.08 14.09
C SER A 271 5.83 19.35 13.66
N ILE A 272 6.46 20.08 14.60
CA ILE A 272 7.34 21.22 14.29
C ILE A 272 8.49 20.78 13.36
N TYR A 273 9.17 19.68 13.68
CA TYR A 273 10.30 19.18 12.89
C TYR A 273 9.91 18.80 11.45
N LEU A 274 8.72 18.21 11.25
CA LEU A 274 8.21 17.82 9.94
C LEU A 274 7.40 18.93 9.21
N ALA A 275 7.32 20.13 9.79
CA ALA A 275 6.49 21.25 9.33
C ALA A 275 4.98 20.91 9.19
N LEU A 276 4.44 20.12 10.12
CA LEU A 276 3.05 19.67 10.16
C LEU A 276 2.20 20.57 11.07
N ASN A 277 1.90 21.78 10.61
CA ASN A 277 1.13 22.77 11.40
C ASN A 277 -0.26 22.26 11.82
N ALA A 278 -0.93 21.47 10.97
CA ALA A 278 -2.24 20.91 11.30
C ALA A 278 -2.18 19.87 12.43
N LEU A 279 -1.12 19.06 12.49
CA LEU A 279 -0.87 18.15 13.62
C LEU A 279 -0.51 18.93 14.89
N TYR A 280 0.26 20.02 14.79
CA TYR A 280 0.55 20.87 15.95
C TYR A 280 -0.72 21.43 16.61
N ASN A 281 -1.76 21.73 15.82
CA ASN A 281 -3.03 22.26 16.31
C ASN A 281 -4.02 21.19 16.82
N GLU A 282 -3.77 19.89 16.63
CA GLU A 282 -4.64 18.79 17.11
C GLU A 282 -4.25 18.30 18.52
N ILE A 283 -3.03 18.61 18.99
CA ILE A 283 -2.42 18.08 20.22
C ILE A 283 -2.81 18.91 21.45
#